data_AF-A0A1Q5AAT2-F1
#
_entry.id   AF-A0A1Q5AAT2-F1
#
_cell.length_a   1.000
_cell.length_b   1.000
_cell.length_c   1.000
_cell.angle_alpha   90.00
_cell.angle_beta   90.00
_cell.angle_gamma   90.00
#
_symmetry.space_group_name_H-M   'P 1'
#
loop_
_entity.id
_entity.type
_entity.pdbx_description
1 polymer ?
#
loop_
_entity_poly.entity_id
_entity_poly.type
_entity_poly.pdbx_seq_one_letter_code
_entity_poly.pdbx_strand_id
1 'polypeptide(L)' 'MAHDPRLLWPDTMFVATDRRLYVTANQLQRQPTYQRGQDLRRKPYALFRIPIDAGPVLLR' A
#
# COMPACT_ATOMS: atom_id res chain seq x y z
N MET A 1 6.69 11.67 -8.58
CA MET A 1 5.47 11.61 -7.74
C MET A 1 4.57 10.51 -8.28
N ALA A 2 4.15 9.55 -7.45
CA ALA A 2 3.23 8.47 -7.86
C ALA A 2 1.82 8.79 -7.36
N HIS A 3 0.80 8.57 -8.20
CA HIS A 3 -0.60 8.82 -7.87
C HIS A 3 -1.50 7.80 -8.58
N ASP A 4 -2.38 7.14 -7.83
CA ASP A 4 -3.41 6.24 -8.36
C ASP A 4 -4.61 6.27 -7.39
N PRO A 5 -5.86 6.39 -7.87
CA PRO A 5 -7.05 6.36 -7.03
C PRO A 5 -7.27 5.06 -6.25
N ARG A 6 -6.51 4.01 -6.52
CA ARG A 6 -6.51 2.76 -5.75
C ARG A 6 -5.50 2.78 -4.60
N LEU A 7 -4.57 3.73 -4.58
CA LEU A 7 -3.58 3.98 -3.51
C LEU A 7 -4.13 4.97 -2.45
N LEU A 8 -5.41 4.87 -2.10
CA LEU A 8 -6.05 5.80 -1.16
C LEU A 8 -5.63 5.60 0.30
N TRP A 9 -5.22 4.38 0.64
CA TRP A 9 -4.87 4.02 2.02
C TRP A 9 -3.73 3.01 2.02
N PRO A 10 -2.47 3.48 2.01
CA PRO A 10 -1.31 2.59 2.07
C PRO A 10 -1.11 2.06 3.50
N ASP A 11 -1.10 0.74 3.66
CA ASP A 11 -0.96 0.09 4.97
C ASP A 11 0.49 -0.26 5.30
N THR A 12 1.24 -0.67 4.29
CA THR A 12 2.63 -1.10 4.44
C THR A 12 3.45 -0.68 3.24
N MET A 13 4.68 -0.27 3.51
CA MET A 13 5.64 0.17 2.52
C MET A 13 6.97 -0.54 2.78
N PHE A 14 7.58 -1.09 1.73
CA PHE A 14 8.92 -1.66 1.83
C PHE A 14 9.76 -1.31 0.61
N VAL A 15 11.03 -0.95 0.86
CA VAL A 15 12.02 -0.74 -0.20
C VAL A 15 12.74 -2.06 -0.42
N ALA A 16 12.66 -2.59 -1.63
CA ALA A 16 13.35 -3.81 -2.00
C ALA A 16 14.72 -3.52 -2.62
N THR A 17 15.56 -4.54 -2.67
CA THR A 17 16.91 -4.47 -3.24
C THR A 17 16.93 -4.21 -4.74
N ASP A 18 15.79 -4.38 -5.43
CA ASP A 18 15.61 -4.09 -6.86
C ASP A 18 15.27 -2.61 -7.15
N ARG A 19 15.51 -1.71 -6.19
CA ARG A 19 15.24 -0.26 -6.26
C ARG A 19 13.78 0.07 -6.53
N ARG A 20 12.90 -0.66 -5.85
CA ARG A 20 11.46 -0.44 -5.92
C ARG A 20 10.85 -0.30 -4.53
N LEU A 21 9.92 0.62 -4.45
CA LEU A 21 9.00 0.76 -3.34
C LEU A 21 7.77 -0.09 -3.63
N TYR A 22 7.51 -1.05 -2.78
CA TYR A 22 6.29 -1.82 -2.79
C TYR A 22 5.33 -1.28 -1.74
N VAL A 23 4.05 -1.18 -2.11
CA VAL A 23 3.01 -0.62 -1.23
C VAL A 23 1.77 -1.51 -1.28
N THR A 24 1.28 -1.92 -0.12
CA THR A 24 -0.02 -2.59 0.01
C THR A 24 -1.11 -1.58 0.31
N ALA A 25 -2.27 -1.75 -0.33
CA ALA A 25 -3.49 -0.99 -0.03
C ALA A 25 -4.67 -1.94 0.15
N ASN A 26 -5.02 -2.21 1.40
CA ASN A 26 -6.03 -3.18 1.84
C ASN A 26 -7.41 -2.54 2.10
N GLN A 27 -7.50 -1.21 1.99
CA GLN A 27 -8.72 -0.43 2.21
C GLN A 27 -9.23 -0.51 3.67
N LEU A 28 -8.33 -0.42 4.66
CA LEU A 28 -8.64 -0.49 6.09
C LEU A 28 -9.81 0.42 6.50
N GLN A 29 -9.84 1.64 5.97
CA GLN A 29 -10.90 2.62 6.20
C GLN A 29 -12.30 2.19 5.73
N ARG A 30 -12.39 1.16 4.90
CA ARG A 30 -13.65 0.60 4.42
C ARG A 30 -14.13 -0.59 5.24
N GLN A 31 -13.39 -1.00 6.27
CA GLN A 31 -13.80 -2.11 7.13
C GLN A 31 -15.03 -1.75 7.98
N PRO A 32 -15.85 -2.75 8.38
CA PRO A 32 -17.03 -2.57 9.22
C PRO A 32 -16.80 -1.71 10.46
N THR A 33 -15.65 -1.89 11.11
CA THR A 33 -15.23 -1.13 12.30
C THR A 33 -15.24 0.38 12.07
N TYR A 34 -14.94 0.82 10.84
CA TYR A 34 -14.91 2.23 10.44
C TYR A 34 -16.16 2.67 9.66
N GLN A 35 -17.10 1.75 9.40
CA GLN A 35 -18.23 1.95 8.50
C GLN A 35 -19.55 1.47 9.11
N ARG A 36 -19.76 1.74 10.41
CA ARG A 36 -21.00 1.42 11.15
C ARG A 36 -21.47 -0.03 10.97
N GLY A 37 -20.53 -0.98 10.92
CA GLY A 37 -20.82 -2.41 10.76
C GLY A 37 -20.92 -2.90 9.32
N GLN A 38 -20.84 -2.02 8.29
CA GLN A 38 -20.89 -2.43 6.89
C GLN A 38 -19.50 -2.60 6.28
N ASP A 39 -19.22 -3.73 5.63
CA ASP A 39 -17.97 -3.91 4.89
C ASP A 39 -18.09 -3.28 3.51
N LEU A 40 -17.34 -2.20 3.29
CA LEU A 40 -17.31 -1.46 2.02
C LEU A 40 -16.07 -1.79 1.16
N ARG A 41 -15.24 -2.75 1.60
CA ARG A 41 -14.03 -3.14 0.87
C ARG A 41 -14.38 -3.77 -0.47
N ARG A 42 -13.55 -3.49 -1.47
CA ARG A 42 -13.65 -4.09 -2.82
C ARG A 42 -12.42 -4.90 -3.11
N LYS A 43 -12.62 -6.19 -3.41
CA LYS A 43 -11.55 -7.11 -3.80
C LYS A 43 -11.40 -7.15 -5.33
N PRO A 44 -10.20 -7.47 -5.86
CA PRO A 44 -8.96 -7.73 -5.13
C PRO A 44 -8.35 -6.46 -4.52
N TYR A 45 -7.52 -6.63 -3.49
CA TYR A 45 -6.69 -5.55 -2.95
C TYR A 45 -5.53 -5.21 -3.90
N ALA A 46 -4.86 -4.09 -3.66
CA ALA A 46 -3.78 -3.63 -4.53
C ALA A 46 -2.41 -3.80 -3.88
N LEU A 47 -1.47 -4.31 -4.68
CA LEU A 47 -0.03 -4.23 -4.45
C LEU A 47 0.55 -3.35 -5.55
N PHE A 48 1.15 -2.23 -5.16
CA PHE A 48 1.82 -1.33 -6.07
C PHE A 48 3.31 -1.58 -6.04
N ARG A 49 3.94 -1.31 -7.18
CA ARG A 49 5.38 -1.39 -7.35
C ARG A 49 5.85 -0.15 -8.10
N ILE A 50 6.62 0.70 -7.42
CA ILE A 50 7.03 2.01 -7.90
C ILE A 50 8.56 2.05 -7.99
N PRO A 51 9.15 2.39 -9.14
CA PRO A 51 10.60 2.58 -9.24
C PRO A 51 11.03 3.80 -8.42
N ILE A 52 12.12 3.65 -7.67
CA ILE A 52 12.73 4.72 -6.87
C ILE A 52 14.25 4.70 -7.05
N ASP A 53 14.91 5.83 -6.80
CA ASP A 53 16.38 5.92 -6.89
C ASP A 53 17.08 5.70 -5.54
N ALA A 54 16.57 4.72 -4.78
CA ALA A 54 17.09 4.36 -3.46
C ALA A 54 16.95 2.86 -3.20
N GLY A 55 17.80 2.34 -2.31
CA GLY A 55 17.78 0.96 -1.80
C GLY A 55 17.41 0.89 -0.31
N PRO A 56 17.23 -0.31 0.26
CA PRO A 56 16.92 -0.47 1.67
C PRO A 56 18.12 -0.08 2.55
N VAL A 57 17.83 0.31 3.80
CA VAL A 57 18.85 0.42 4.84
C VAL A 57 19.19 -0.98 5.33
N LEU A 58 20.43 -1.40 5.15
CA LEU A 58 20.95 -2.68 5.65
C LEU A 58 21.75 -2.42 6.93
N LEU A 59 21.27 -2.95 8.05
CA LEU A 59 22.00 -2.89 9.31
C LEU A 59 23.11 -3.97 9.31
N ARG A 60 24.26 -3.63 9.89
CA ARG A 60 25.39 -4.55 10.12
C ARG A 60 25.37 -5.07 11.54
#